data_AF-A0A4Z1F367-F1
#
_entry.id   AF-A0A4Z1F367-F1
#
_cell.length_a   1.000
_cell.length_b   1.000
_cell.length_c   1.000
_cell.angle_alpha   90.00
_cell.angle_beta   90.00
_cell.angle_gamma   90.00
#
_symmetry.space_group_name_H-M   'P 1'
#
loop_
_entity.id
_entity.type
_entity.pdbx_description
1 polymer ?
#
loop_
_entity_poly.entity_id
_entity_poly.type
_entity_poly.pdbx_seq_one_letter_code
_entity_poly.pdbx_strand_id
1 'polypeptide(L)'
;MVSNVLASPQQARIHTGFCPQDDAIDELTVHQTLSFYASIKGLRDVRGNVDGVMRAFGIATFADRLITKLSGGTRRKVMVAIASLGNPQLLLLDEPSTGQDAGAKRVME
;
A
#
# COMPACT_ATOMS: atom_id res chain seq x y z
N MET A 1 -11.21 -16.16 -12.70
CA MET A 1 -12.31 -15.62 -13.53
C MET A 1 -12.05 -14.12 -13.64
N VAL A 2 -11.45 -13.68 -14.75
CA VAL A 2 -11.05 -12.27 -14.93
C VAL A 2 -12.33 -11.48 -15.18
N SER A 3 -12.81 -10.78 -14.15
CA SER A 3 -13.97 -9.89 -14.26
C SER A 3 -13.68 -8.82 -15.31
N ASN A 4 -14.55 -8.69 -16.31
CA ASN A 4 -14.43 -7.70 -17.37
C ASN A 4 -14.39 -6.30 -16.76
N VAL A 5 -13.21 -5.67 -16.77
CA VAL A 5 -12.93 -4.38 -16.14
C VAL A 5 -13.83 -3.27 -16.69
N LEU A 6 -14.26 -3.39 -17.95
CA LEU A 6 -15.18 -2.44 -18.59
C LEU A 6 -16.63 -2.62 -18.13
N ALA A 7 -17.03 -3.83 -17.77
CA ALA A 7 -18.40 -4.14 -17.36
C ALA A 7 -18.65 -3.86 -15.87
N SER A 8 -17.63 -3.91 -15.02
CA SER A 8 -17.79 -3.69 -13.57
C SER A 8 -16.55 -3.02 -12.94
N PRO A 9 -16.35 -1.71 -13.17
CA PRO A 9 -15.16 -0.98 -12.74
C PRO A 9 -14.96 -0.95 -11.21
N GLN A 10 -16.03 -1.07 -10.42
CA GLN A 10 -15.94 -1.08 -8.96
C GLN A 10 -15.44 -2.43 -8.42
N GLN A 11 -15.92 -3.56 -8.97
CA GLN A 11 -15.41 -4.88 -8.60
C GLN A 11 -13.94 -5.06 -8.97
N ALA A 12 -13.54 -4.58 -10.15
CA ALA A 12 -12.14 -4.65 -10.57
C ALA A 12 -11.18 -3.88 -9.62
N ARG A 13 -11.62 -2.75 -9.05
CA ARG A 13 -10.83 -1.95 -8.10
C ARG A 13 -10.61 -2.64 -6.75
N ILE A 14 -11.51 -3.53 -6.34
CA ILE A 14 -11.35 -4.28 -5.08
C ILE A 14 -10.23 -5.32 -5.24
N HIS A 15 -10.02 -5.83 -6.45
CA HIS A 15 -9.03 -6.88 -6.74
C HIS A 15 -7.68 -6.37 -7.24
N THR A 16 -7.54 -5.06 -7.44
CA THR A 16 -6.33 -4.43 -8.02
C THR A 16 -5.79 -3.35 -7.07
N GLY A 17 -4.48 -3.39 -6.78
CA GLY A 17 -3.79 -2.34 -6.03
C GLY A 17 -3.13 -1.31 -6.95
N PHE A 18 -3.32 0.00 -6.66
CA PHE A 18 -2.62 1.09 -7.35
C PHE A 18 -1.77 1.89 -6.36
N CYS A 19 -0.54 2.21 -6.78
CA CYS A 19 0.41 3.04 -6.04
C CYS A 19 0.46 4.43 -6.70
N PRO A 20 0.03 5.51 -6.02
CA PRO A 20 0.20 6.86 -6.53
C PRO A 20 1.69 7.20 -6.74
N GLN A 21 1.98 8.03 -7.75
CA GLN A 21 3.32 8.57 -8.00
C GLN A 21 3.63 9.77 -7.10
N ASP A 22 2.61 10.58 -6.79
CA ASP A 22 2.70 11.67 -5.81
C ASP A 22 2.63 11.12 -4.38
N ASP A 23 3.40 11.73 -3.48
CA ASP A 23 3.47 11.33 -2.08
C ASP A 23 2.07 11.32 -1.44
N ALA A 24 1.78 10.27 -0.65
CA ALA A 24 0.56 10.20 0.13
C ALA A 24 0.40 11.45 1.01
N ILE A 25 -0.86 11.90 1.17
CA ILE A 25 -1.29 13.11 1.91
C ILE A 25 -0.28 13.52 2.99
N ASP A 26 0.40 14.65 2.75
CA ASP A 26 1.64 15.06 3.42
C ASP A 26 1.53 15.29 4.94
N GLU A 27 0.31 15.45 5.46
CA GLU A 27 0.03 15.78 6.86
C GLU A 27 -0.44 14.58 7.69
N LEU A 28 -0.45 13.37 7.13
CA LEU A 28 -0.88 12.16 7.83
C LEU A 28 0.30 11.32 8.32
N THR A 29 0.09 10.61 9.44
CA THR A 29 1.01 9.56 9.89
C THR A 29 0.89 8.31 9.02
N VAL A 30 1.89 7.43 9.03
CA VAL A 30 1.85 6.13 8.33
C VAL A 30 0.55 5.37 8.62
N HIS A 31 0.18 5.27 9.90
CA HIS A 31 -1.04 4.57 10.32
C HIS A 31 -2.30 5.26 9.79
N GLN A 32 -2.38 6.60 9.87
CA GLN A 32 -3.52 7.36 9.38
C GLN A 32 -3.66 7.25 7.86
N THR A 33 -2.55 7.35 7.12
CA THR A 33 -2.53 7.18 5.66
C THR A 33 -3.05 5.80 5.26
N LEU A 34 -2.52 4.73 5.86
CA LEU A 34 -2.97 3.36 5.54
C LEU A 34 -4.45 3.15 5.90
N SER A 35 -4.88 3.66 7.05
CA SER A 35 -6.29 3.58 7.50
C SER A 35 -7.23 4.35 6.57
N PHE A 36 -6.81 5.51 6.10
CA PHE A 36 -7.55 6.33 5.14
C PHE A 36 -7.76 5.58 3.82
N TYR A 37 -6.68 5.05 3.21
CA TYR A 37 -6.78 4.29 1.96
C TYR A 37 -7.54 2.97 2.13
N ALA A 38 -7.40 2.28 3.27
CA ALA A 38 -8.16 1.08 3.58
C ALA A 38 -9.68 1.37 3.66
N SER A 39 -10.04 2.52 4.24
CA SER A 39 -11.43 2.97 4.34
C SER A 39 -12.00 3.35 2.97
N ILE A 40 -11.23 4.06 2.13
CA ILE A 40 -11.62 4.38 0.74
C ILE A 40 -11.81 3.10 -0.08
N LYS A 41 -10.96 2.09 0.11
CA LYS A 41 -11.11 0.76 -0.53
C LYS A 41 -12.32 -0.02 -0.02
N GLY A 42 -13.02 0.44 1.03
CA GLY A 42 -14.19 -0.23 1.59
C GLY A 42 -13.87 -1.54 2.31
N LEU A 43 -12.67 -1.66 2.89
CA LEU A 43 -12.28 -2.86 3.62
C LEU A 43 -13.11 -3.01 4.89
N ARG A 44 -13.65 -4.21 5.13
CA ARG A 44 -14.47 -4.51 6.32
C ARG A 44 -13.64 -4.48 7.61
N ASP A 45 -12.42 -5.02 7.56
CA ASP A 45 -11.48 -5.02 8.68
C ASP A 45 -10.30 -4.10 8.36
N VAL A 46 -10.53 -2.78 8.53
CA VAL A 46 -9.50 -1.76 8.30
C VAL A 46 -8.30 -1.98 9.23
N ARG A 47 -8.54 -2.16 10.53
CA ARG A 47 -7.46 -2.27 11.53
C ARG A 47 -6.59 -3.50 11.29
N GLY A 48 -7.19 -4.68 11.11
CA GLY A 48 -6.43 -5.91 10.86
C GLY A 48 -5.65 -5.87 9.56
N ASN A 49 -6.20 -5.27 8.50
CA ASN A 49 -5.48 -5.08 7.24
C ASN A 49 -4.29 -4.12 7.40
N VAL A 50 -4.50 -2.97 8.04
CA VAL A 50 -3.44 -1.97 8.26
C VAL A 50 -2.32 -2.55 9.11
N ASP A 51 -2.66 -3.20 10.21
CA ASP A 51 -1.70 -3.87 11.09
C ASP A 51 -0.92 -4.98 10.37
N GLY A 52 -1.60 -5.78 9.56
CA GLY A 52 -1.00 -6.84 8.75
C GLY A 52 0.01 -6.29 7.74
N VAL A 53 -0.39 -5.27 6.99
CA VAL A 53 0.47 -4.62 5.98
C VAL A 53 1.66 -3.92 6.65
N MET A 54 1.46 -3.19 7.74
CA MET A 54 2.57 -2.52 8.43
C MET A 54 3.64 -3.51 8.92
N ARG A 55 3.23 -4.70 9.38
CA ARG A 55 4.16 -5.78 9.75
C ARG A 55 4.86 -6.36 8.52
N ALA A 56 4.12 -6.70 7.46
CA ALA A 56 4.67 -7.30 6.24
C ALA A 56 5.75 -6.43 5.58
N PHE A 57 5.58 -5.10 5.61
CA PHE A 57 6.53 -4.14 5.03
C PHE A 57 7.59 -3.63 6.02
N GLY A 58 7.57 -4.11 7.28
CA GLY A 58 8.50 -3.67 8.32
C GLY A 58 8.46 -2.15 8.54
N ILE A 59 7.25 -1.58 8.56
CA ILE A 59 7.02 -0.14 8.76
C ILE A 59 6.23 0.18 10.03
N ALA A 60 5.86 -0.84 10.82
CA ALA A 60 5.12 -0.66 12.08
C ALA A 60 5.82 0.26 13.09
N THR A 61 7.16 0.28 13.12
CA THR A 61 7.95 1.19 13.98
C THR A 61 7.83 2.67 13.59
N PHE A 62 7.27 2.96 12.41
CA PHE A 62 7.04 4.31 11.89
C PHE A 62 5.54 4.69 11.91
N ALA A 63 4.67 3.89 12.53
CA ALA A 63 3.22 4.07 12.52
C ALA A 63 2.76 5.50 12.83
N ASP A 64 3.35 6.12 13.85
CA ASP A 64 3.00 7.46 14.31
C ASP A 64 3.84 8.59 13.68
N ARG A 65 4.76 8.26 12.75
CA ARG A 65 5.55 9.27 12.05
C ARG A 65 4.78 9.82 10.85
N LEU A 66 4.87 11.12 10.65
CA LEU A 66 4.38 11.78 9.43
C LEU A 66 5.10 11.23 8.20
N ILE A 67 4.34 11.03 7.11
CA ILE A 67 4.87 10.55 5.83
C ILE A 67 6.03 11.42 5.32
N THR A 68 5.92 12.74 5.48
CA THR A 68 6.93 13.73 5.10
C THR A 68 8.24 13.66 5.89
N LYS A 69 8.26 12.95 7.02
CA LYS A 69 9.45 12.77 7.87
C LYS A 69 10.14 11.42 7.64
N LEU A 70 9.67 10.63 6.69
CA LEU A 70 10.26 9.34 6.34
C LEU A 70 11.44 9.51 5.37
N SER A 71 12.39 8.57 5.43
CA SER A 71 13.36 8.43 4.34
C SER A 71 12.66 8.04 3.05
N GLY A 72 13.23 8.38 1.89
CA GLY A 72 12.64 8.05 0.59
C GLY A 72 12.33 6.55 0.43
N GLY A 73 13.24 5.68 0.89
CA GLY A 73 13.01 4.22 0.89
C GLY A 73 11.86 3.78 1.79
N THR A 74 11.71 4.36 2.99
CA THR A 74 10.60 4.03 3.89
C THR A 74 9.27 4.54 3.32
N ARG A 75 9.29 5.74 2.72
CA ARG A 75 8.14 6.32 2.03
C ARG A 75 7.68 5.42 0.88
N ARG A 76 8.62 4.92 0.06
CA ARG A 76 8.32 3.95 -1.01
C ARG A 76 7.69 2.68 -0.46
N LYS A 77 8.19 2.13 0.66
CA LYS A 77 7.54 0.99 1.34
C LYS A 77 6.10 1.29 1.76
N VAL A 78 5.82 2.49 2.26
CA VAL A 78 4.45 2.91 2.59
C VAL A 78 3.57 2.97 1.34
N MET A 79 4.08 3.48 0.22
CA MET A 79 3.33 3.55 -1.03
C MET A 79 2.97 2.15 -1.57
N VAL A 80 3.91 1.20 -1.53
CA VAL A 80 3.64 -0.21 -1.89
C VAL A 80 2.68 -0.86 -0.88
N ALA A 81 2.79 -0.53 0.40
CA ALA A 81 1.86 -0.97 1.44
C ALA A 81 0.41 -0.51 1.18
N ILE A 82 0.19 0.75 0.78
CA ILE A 82 -1.13 1.27 0.38
C ILE A 82 -1.72 0.43 -0.76
N ALA A 83 -0.92 0.16 -1.78
CA ALA A 83 -1.35 -0.64 -2.92
C ALA A 83 -1.71 -2.08 -2.50
N SER A 84 -1.01 -2.63 -1.49
CA SER A 84 -1.20 -3.99 -0.95
C SER A 84 -2.38 -4.14 0.03
N LEU A 85 -3.01 -3.04 0.48
CA LEU A 85 -4.19 -3.09 1.34
C LEU A 85 -5.32 -3.89 0.70
N GLY A 86 -5.94 -4.80 1.47
CA GLY A 86 -7.02 -5.68 1.00
C GLY A 86 -6.54 -6.95 0.32
N ASN A 87 -5.23 -7.22 0.33
CA ASN A 87 -4.62 -8.40 -0.30
C ASN A 87 -5.06 -8.58 -1.77
N PRO A 88 -4.75 -7.61 -2.65
CA PRO A 88 -5.15 -7.69 -4.05
C PRO A 88 -4.50 -8.90 -4.73
N GLN A 89 -5.20 -9.50 -5.70
CA GLN A 89 -4.68 -10.64 -6.47
C GLN A 89 -3.60 -10.22 -7.48
N LEU A 90 -3.61 -8.95 -7.87
CA LEU A 90 -2.64 -8.35 -8.79
C LEU A 90 -2.22 -6.97 -8.27
N LEU A 91 -0.90 -6.78 -8.15
CA LEU A 91 -0.28 -5.52 -7.77
C LEU A 91 0.51 -4.97 -8.96
N LEU A 92 0.13 -3.79 -9.45
CA LEU A 92 0.87 -3.10 -10.49
C LEU A 92 1.77 -2.05 -9.85
N LEU A 93 3.08 -2.20 -10.03
CA LEU A 93 4.09 -1.28 -9.52
C LEU A 93 4.86 -0.70 -10.70
N ASP A 94 4.77 0.61 -10.87
CA ASP A 94 5.59 1.32 -11.86
C ASP A 94 6.95 1.69 -11.24
N GLU A 95 8.02 1.27 -11.90
CA GLU A 95 9.43 1.36 -11.45
C GLU A 95 9.73 0.87 -10.00
N PRO A 96 9.55 -0.42 -9.65
CA PRO A 96 9.82 -0.89 -8.29
C PRO A 96 11.31 -0.86 -7.89
N SER A 97 12.21 -0.75 -8.86
CA SER A 97 13.65 -1.08 -8.73
C SER A 97 14.56 0.12 -8.45
N THR A 98 14.11 1.35 -8.70
CA THR A 98 14.91 2.56 -8.47
C THR A 98 14.94 2.88 -6.96
N GLY A 99 15.83 2.20 -6.23
CA GLY A 99 16.14 2.48 -4.83
C GLY A 99 15.90 1.33 -3.82
N GLN A 100 15.65 0.10 -4.27
CA GLN A 100 15.62 -1.04 -3.36
C GLN A 100 17.03 -1.49 -2.98
N ASP A 101 17.36 -1.32 -1.70
CA ASP A 101 18.36 -2.10 -1.00
C ASP A 101 18.08 -3.61 -1.22
N ALA A 102 19.12 -4.40 -1.48
CA ALA A 102 19.07 -5.75 -2.04
C ALA A 102 18.35 -6.81 -1.18
N GLY A 103 17.81 -6.44 -0.01
CA GLY A 103 17.18 -7.33 0.96
C GLY A 103 15.69 -7.63 0.72
N ALA A 104 14.94 -6.78 0.00
CA ALA A 104 13.48 -6.92 -0.13
C ALA A 104 13.03 -7.91 -1.23
N LYS A 105 13.96 -8.41 -2.05
CA LYS A 105 13.67 -9.32 -3.17
C LYS A 105 13.10 -10.69 -2.75
N ARG A 106 13.21 -11.08 -1.48
CA ARG A 106 12.85 -12.43 -0.99
C ARG A 106 11.45 -12.60 -0.41
N VAL A 107 10.64 -11.54 -0.33
CA VAL A 107 9.29 -11.62 0.27
C VAL A 107 8.18 -11.79 -0.78
N MET A 108 8.55 -11.84 -2.07
CA MET A 108 7.60 -11.93 -3.20
C MET A 108 7.85 -13.15 -4.10
N GLU A 109 8.24 -14.28 -3.52
CA GLU A 109 8.14 -15.61 -4.14
C GLU A 109 7.11 -16.47 -3.40
#